data_AF-A0A3S1BXB8-F1
#
_entry.id   AF-A0A3S1BXB8-F1
#
_cell.length_a   1.000
_cell.length_b   1.000
_cell.length_c   1.000
_cell.angle_alpha   90.00
_cell.angle_beta   90.00
_cell.angle_gamma   90.00
#
_symmetry.space_group_name_H-M   'P 1'
#
loop_
_entity.id
_entity.type
_entity.pdbx_description
1 polymer ?
#
loop_
_entity_poly.entity_id
_entity_poly.type
_entity_poly.pdbx_seq_one_letter_code
_entity_poly.pdbx_strand_id
1 'polypeptide(L)'
;QAAYLVGISDPASERGRPGVVDQSQFARANQAIQMACQNLTNPASSQQQVLSAATVVAKHTSSLCNSCRTASSKTANPVAKRHFVQSAKDVANSTASLVKAIKALDQDFTDENRQKCAEAAKPLIRAVDELTTFASSPEFASKPAKVSAQARKAQEPITQAGRAMIEGASNMLQAAKQLAVNPKDPPTYQLYSHHSKSVSEAIKRLVSAIKDSAPGQQECDNAIEHLNMTIRDLDQASLDALGQNLRARDEKSMKAYQEQMINSAREILDCIDQIRQAAKEEPQNLGHL
;
A
#
# COMPACT_ATOMS: atom_id res chain seq x y z
N GLN A 1 -1.63 -0.35 6.48
CA GLN A 1 -1.51 -1.67 5.82
C GLN A 1 -2.44 -2.73 6.42
N ALA A 2 -2.42 -2.99 7.74
CA ALA A 2 -3.28 -4.01 8.35
C ALA A 2 -4.78 -3.84 8.02
N ALA A 3 -5.35 -2.66 8.27
CA ALA A 3 -6.75 -2.36 7.90
C ALA A 3 -7.01 -2.60 6.41
N TYR A 4 -6.07 -2.28 5.52
CA TYR A 4 -6.24 -2.55 4.08
C TYR A 4 -6.42 -4.04 3.81
N LEU A 5 -5.58 -4.90 4.42
CA LEU A 5 -5.66 -6.35 4.27
C LEU A 5 -6.99 -6.91 4.77
N VAL A 6 -7.49 -6.45 5.92
CA VAL A 6 -8.83 -6.79 6.43
C VAL A 6 -9.92 -6.34 5.47
N GLY A 7 -9.73 -5.19 4.82
CA GLY A 7 -10.69 -4.67 3.84
C GLY A 7 -10.82 -5.56 2.60
N ILE A 8 -9.71 -6.13 2.13
CA ILE A 8 -9.65 -6.92 0.89
C ILE A 8 -9.74 -8.43 1.11
N SER A 9 -9.87 -8.90 2.36
CA SER A 9 -10.16 -10.30 2.67
C SER A 9 -11.65 -10.62 2.50
N ASP A 10 -12.52 -9.61 2.55
CA ASP A 10 -13.94 -9.76 2.27
C ASP A 10 -14.17 -10.17 0.79
N PRO A 11 -14.95 -11.23 0.52
CA PRO A 11 -15.17 -11.72 -0.85
C PRO A 11 -15.85 -10.71 -1.79
N ALA A 12 -16.58 -9.72 -1.24
CA ALA A 12 -17.24 -8.68 -2.03
C ALA A 12 -16.33 -7.46 -2.30
N SER A 13 -15.08 -7.47 -1.81
CA SER A 13 -14.09 -6.43 -2.06
C SER A 13 -13.20 -6.75 -3.27
N GLU A 14 -12.76 -5.72 -3.98
CA GLU A 14 -11.80 -5.82 -5.07
C GLU A 14 -10.43 -5.26 -4.65
N ARG A 15 -9.36 -6.04 -4.86
CA ARG A 15 -8.00 -5.61 -4.59
C ARG A 15 -7.59 -4.45 -5.50
N GLY A 16 -6.99 -3.43 -4.89
CA GLY A 16 -6.34 -2.37 -5.64
C GLY A 16 -5.10 -2.89 -6.35
N ARG A 17 -4.74 -2.27 -7.47
CA ARG A 17 -3.50 -2.55 -8.18
C ARG A 17 -2.63 -1.29 -8.19
N PRO A 18 -1.41 -1.34 -7.66
CA PRO A 18 -0.49 -0.22 -7.78
C PRO A 18 -0.21 0.03 -9.27
N GLY A 19 -0.21 1.30 -9.65
CA GLY A 19 0.13 1.70 -11.01
C GLY A 19 1.58 1.37 -11.34
N VAL A 20 1.88 1.26 -12.63
CA VAL A 20 3.27 1.12 -13.12
C VAL A 20 4.03 2.43 -12.89
N VAL A 21 3.32 3.57 -12.90
CA VAL A 21 3.87 4.91 -12.71
C VAL A 21 3.03 5.74 -11.74
N ASP A 22 3.65 6.69 -11.05
CA ASP A 22 2.94 7.77 -10.35
C ASP A 22 2.67 8.91 -11.35
N GLN A 23 1.47 8.95 -11.91
CA GLN A 23 1.09 9.96 -12.91
C GLN A 23 1.21 11.40 -12.38
N SER A 24 0.98 11.60 -11.08
CA SER A 24 1.13 12.92 -10.46
C SER A 24 2.59 13.38 -10.42
N GLN A 25 3.51 12.46 -10.21
CA GLN A 25 4.94 12.74 -10.23
C GLN A 25 5.41 13.14 -11.64
N PHE A 26 4.97 12.42 -12.67
CA PHE A 26 5.30 12.74 -14.06
C PHE A 26 4.76 14.11 -14.46
N ALA A 27 3.50 14.40 -14.16
CA ALA A 27 2.89 15.71 -14.44
C ALA A 27 3.63 16.87 -13.76
N ARG A 28 3.95 16.74 -12.46
CA ARG A 28 4.71 17.76 -11.72
C ARG A 28 6.12 17.95 -12.29
N ALA A 29 6.80 16.87 -12.68
CA ALA A 29 8.13 16.95 -13.26
C ALA A 29 8.10 17.62 -14.65
N ASN A 30 7.11 17.29 -15.49
CA ASN A 30 6.91 17.94 -16.78
C ASN A 30 6.70 19.45 -16.60
N GLN A 31 5.78 19.85 -15.72
CA GLN A 31 5.49 21.26 -15.47
C GLN A 31 6.72 22.02 -14.94
N ALA A 32 7.49 21.42 -14.03
CA ALA A 32 8.72 22.03 -13.50
C ALA A 32 9.79 22.21 -14.59
N ILE A 33 9.95 21.22 -15.48
CA ILE A 33 10.88 21.29 -16.62
C ILE A 33 10.43 22.36 -17.61
N GLN A 34 9.14 22.42 -17.96
CA GLN A 34 8.62 23.44 -18.86
C GLN A 34 8.85 24.86 -18.32
N MET A 35 8.52 25.11 -17.05
CA MET A 35 8.76 26.42 -16.42
C MET A 35 10.25 26.77 -16.38
N ALA A 36 11.12 25.81 -16.06
CA ALA A 36 12.56 26.03 -16.05
C ALA A 36 13.11 26.31 -17.46
N CYS A 37 12.65 25.58 -18.48
CA CYS A 37 13.01 25.84 -19.87
C CYS A 37 12.50 27.20 -20.36
N GLN A 38 11.30 27.63 -19.96
CA GLN A 38 10.83 28.99 -20.26
C GLN A 38 11.77 30.06 -19.69
N ASN A 39 12.20 29.90 -18.44
CA ASN A 39 13.19 30.80 -17.82
C ASN A 39 14.55 30.75 -18.54
N LEU A 40 14.99 29.59 -19.04
CA LEU A 40 16.21 29.48 -19.85
C LEU A 40 16.09 30.26 -21.18
N THR A 41 14.90 30.28 -21.77
CA THR A 41 14.67 30.96 -23.06
C THR A 41 14.30 32.44 -22.94
N ASN A 42 13.87 32.92 -21.78
CA ASN A 42 13.37 34.28 -21.60
C ASN A 42 14.52 35.30 -21.70
N PRO A 43 14.55 36.23 -22.68
CA PRO A 43 15.61 37.23 -22.89
C PRO A 43 15.99 38.05 -21.65
N ALA A 44 15.03 38.29 -20.75
CA ALA A 44 15.23 39.09 -19.54
C ALA A 44 15.89 38.32 -18.38
N SER A 45 16.10 37.02 -18.51
CA SER A 45 16.65 36.21 -17.42
C SER A 45 18.14 36.44 -17.19
N SER A 46 18.52 36.62 -15.93
CA SER A 46 19.91 36.80 -15.49
C SER A 46 20.68 35.47 -15.50
N GLN A 47 22.01 35.55 -15.50
CA GLN A 47 22.88 34.36 -15.44
C GLN A 47 22.56 33.45 -14.23
N GLN A 48 22.31 34.03 -13.05
CA GLN A 48 21.90 33.24 -11.87
C GLN A 48 20.56 32.51 -12.07
N GLN A 49 19.59 33.14 -12.74
CA GLN A 49 18.30 32.51 -13.03
C GLN A 49 18.44 31.36 -14.03
N VAL A 50 19.31 31.51 -15.03
CA VAL A 50 19.63 30.46 -16.01
C VAL A 50 20.27 29.24 -15.33
N LEU A 51 21.25 29.44 -14.45
CA LEU A 51 21.90 28.35 -13.71
C LEU A 51 20.96 27.65 -12.72
N SER A 52 20.09 28.42 -12.06
CA SER A 52 19.04 27.88 -11.18
C SER A 52 18.07 27.01 -11.98
N ALA A 53 17.58 27.49 -13.13
CA ALA A 53 16.71 26.73 -14.02
C ALA A 53 17.38 25.45 -14.53
N ALA A 54 18.66 25.49 -14.87
CA ALA A 54 19.45 24.32 -15.26
C ALA A 54 19.43 23.22 -14.19
N THR A 55 19.59 23.63 -12.93
CA THR A 55 19.59 22.72 -11.77
C THR A 55 18.23 22.04 -11.59
N VAL A 56 17.14 22.80 -11.76
CA VAL A 56 15.76 22.28 -11.74
C VAL A 56 15.56 21.25 -12.85
N VAL A 57 15.97 21.58 -14.08
CA VAL A 57 15.88 20.65 -15.22
C VAL A 57 16.64 19.36 -14.95
N ALA A 58 17.91 19.43 -14.53
CA ALA A 58 18.73 18.25 -14.25
C ALA A 58 18.14 17.37 -13.14
N LYS A 59 17.59 17.98 -12.08
CA LYS A 59 16.93 17.26 -10.99
C LYS A 59 15.70 16.49 -11.48
N HIS A 60 14.79 17.17 -12.20
CA HIS A 60 13.53 16.55 -12.60
C HIS A 60 13.70 15.53 -13.73
N THR A 61 14.60 15.76 -14.68
CA THR A 61 14.93 14.81 -15.75
C THR A 61 15.57 13.53 -15.20
N SER A 62 16.50 13.65 -14.23
CA SER A 62 17.06 12.50 -13.51
C SER A 62 15.98 11.71 -12.77
N SER A 63 15.06 12.40 -12.08
CA SER A 63 13.91 11.75 -11.43
C SER A 63 13.02 11.02 -12.42
N LEU A 64 12.72 11.60 -13.58
CA LEU A 64 11.91 10.96 -14.63
C LEU A 64 12.60 9.71 -15.19
N CYS A 65 13.90 9.77 -15.45
CA CYS A 65 14.69 8.61 -15.90
C CYS A 65 14.64 7.45 -14.88
N ASN A 66 14.75 7.75 -13.59
CA ASN A 66 14.64 6.74 -12.53
C ASN A 66 13.23 6.16 -12.43
N SER A 67 12.19 7.00 -12.56
CA SER A 67 10.79 6.54 -12.60
C SER A 67 10.54 5.65 -13.82
N CYS A 68 11.08 5.98 -15.00
CA CYS A 68 10.98 5.14 -16.20
C CYS A 68 11.68 3.78 -16.04
N ARG A 69 12.86 3.77 -15.40
CA ARG A 69 13.57 2.52 -15.10
C ARG A 69 12.72 1.62 -14.20
N THR A 70 12.13 2.19 -13.16
CA THR A 70 11.23 1.49 -12.24
C THR A 70 9.95 1.01 -12.93
N ALA A 71 9.37 1.83 -13.81
CA ALA A 71 8.21 1.47 -14.62
C ALA A 71 8.50 0.28 -15.55
N SER A 72 9.67 0.29 -16.20
CA SER A 72 10.09 -0.77 -17.11
C SER A 72 10.36 -2.11 -16.44
N SER A 73 10.72 -2.12 -15.15
CA SER A 73 10.86 -3.37 -14.37
C SER A 73 9.52 -3.90 -13.83
N LYS A 74 8.54 -3.02 -13.63
CA LYS A 74 7.20 -3.36 -13.12
C LYS A 74 6.19 -3.76 -14.20
N THR A 75 6.38 -3.31 -15.44
CA THR A 75 5.46 -3.63 -16.52
C THR A 75 5.74 -5.01 -17.12
N ALA A 76 4.69 -5.81 -17.30
CA ALA A 76 4.76 -7.08 -18.03
C ALA A 76 4.64 -6.89 -19.55
N ASN A 77 4.17 -5.73 -20.02
CA ASN A 77 4.00 -5.46 -21.44
C ASN A 77 5.38 -5.16 -22.08
N PRO A 78 5.87 -6.00 -23.02
CA PRO A 78 7.20 -5.83 -23.62
C PRO A 78 7.32 -4.55 -24.47
N VAL A 79 6.22 -4.08 -25.07
CA VAL A 79 6.19 -2.84 -25.85
C VAL A 79 6.32 -1.64 -24.92
N ALA A 80 5.53 -1.60 -23.85
CA ALA A 80 5.61 -0.54 -22.85
C ALA A 80 6.97 -0.49 -22.16
N LYS A 81 7.55 -1.66 -21.86
CA LYS A 81 8.91 -1.79 -21.32
C LYS A 81 9.95 -1.13 -22.23
N ARG A 82 9.93 -1.44 -23.52
CA ARG A 82 10.84 -0.84 -24.50
C ARG A 82 10.63 0.67 -24.61
N HIS A 83 9.37 1.11 -24.60
CA HIS A 83 9.04 2.53 -24.68
C HIS A 83 9.57 3.32 -23.47
N PHE A 84 9.37 2.86 -22.23
CA PHE A 84 9.93 3.51 -21.04
C PHE A 84 11.46 3.61 -21.08
N VAL A 85 12.13 2.54 -21.53
CA VAL A 85 13.60 2.55 -21.67
C VAL A 85 14.04 3.56 -22.72
N GLN A 86 13.33 3.63 -23.85
CA GLN A 86 13.66 4.57 -24.92
C GLN A 86 13.40 6.02 -24.50
N SER A 87 12.24 6.34 -23.94
CA SER A 87 11.93 7.67 -23.44
C SER A 87 12.93 8.15 -22.36
N ALA A 88 13.39 7.26 -21.48
CA ALA A 88 14.44 7.60 -20.51
C ALA A 88 15.77 7.95 -21.19
N LYS A 89 16.14 7.25 -22.27
CA LYS A 89 17.34 7.58 -23.05
C LYS A 89 17.18 8.92 -23.76
N ASP A 90 16.02 9.18 -24.37
CA ASP A 90 15.77 10.42 -25.11
C ASP A 90 15.78 11.65 -24.19
N VAL A 91 15.18 11.52 -22.99
CA VAL A 91 15.26 12.55 -21.94
C VAL A 91 16.70 12.73 -21.48
N ALA A 92 17.44 11.66 -21.19
CA ALA A 92 18.83 11.76 -20.73
C ALA A 92 19.76 12.40 -21.79
N ASN A 93 19.62 12.01 -23.05
CA ASN A 93 20.40 12.54 -24.17
C ASN A 93 20.10 14.04 -24.39
N SER A 94 18.82 14.41 -24.40
CA SER A 94 18.39 15.80 -24.56
C SER A 94 18.85 16.66 -23.38
N THR A 95 18.80 16.12 -22.15
CA THR A 95 19.32 16.78 -20.94
C THR A 95 20.83 17.00 -21.04
N ALA A 96 21.60 16.01 -21.50
CA ALA A 96 23.04 16.14 -21.65
C ALA A 96 23.41 17.21 -22.69
N SER A 97 22.69 17.26 -23.83
CA SER A 97 22.87 18.31 -24.84
C SER A 97 22.55 19.70 -24.29
N LEU A 98 21.46 19.84 -23.52
CA LEU A 98 21.10 21.10 -22.88
C LEU A 98 22.14 21.53 -21.83
N VAL A 99 22.62 20.62 -20.98
CA VAL A 99 23.66 20.93 -19.98
C VAL A 99 24.96 21.38 -20.65
N LYS A 100 25.33 20.83 -21.81
CA LYS A 100 26.48 21.31 -22.59
C LYS A 100 26.28 22.75 -23.07
N ALA A 101 25.11 23.08 -23.60
CA ALA A 101 24.80 24.45 -24.02
C ALA A 101 24.78 25.44 -22.84
N ILE A 102 24.26 25.02 -21.69
CA ILE A 102 24.24 25.84 -20.47
C ILE A 102 25.66 26.11 -19.96
N LYS A 103 26.56 25.12 -20.01
CA LYS A 103 27.98 25.33 -19.65
C LYS A 103 28.68 26.33 -20.57
N ALA A 104 28.39 26.31 -21.86
CA ALA A 104 28.92 27.29 -22.81
C ALA A 104 28.38 28.70 -22.50
N LEU A 105 27.09 28.81 -22.18
CA LEU A 105 26.46 30.07 -21.78
C LEU A 105 26.98 30.62 -20.44
N ASP A 106 27.35 29.75 -19.50
CA ASP A 106 27.94 30.16 -18.22
C ASP A 106 29.37 30.69 -18.38
N GLN A 107 30.12 30.13 -19.33
CA GLN A 107 31.46 30.61 -19.67
C GLN A 107 31.43 31.95 -20.43
N ASP A 108 30.49 32.09 -21.36
CA ASP A 108 30.36 33.29 -22.19
C ASP A 108 28.88 33.66 -22.41
N PHE A 109 28.43 34.68 -21.67
CA PHE A 109 27.04 35.08 -21.57
C PHE A 109 26.61 35.96 -22.75
N THR A 110 26.51 35.35 -23.93
CA THR A 110 26.16 36.01 -25.20
C THR A 110 24.78 35.57 -25.70
N ASP A 111 24.14 36.43 -26.50
CA ASP A 111 22.85 36.12 -27.14
C ASP A 111 22.92 34.90 -28.07
N GLU A 112 24.08 34.64 -28.70
CA GLU A 112 24.28 33.45 -29.53
C GLU A 112 24.26 32.15 -28.70
N ASN A 113 24.99 32.12 -27.57
CA ASN A 113 24.97 30.97 -26.66
C ASN A 113 23.60 30.78 -26.00
N ARG A 114 22.89 31.89 -25.77
CA ARG A 114 21.52 31.90 -25.27
C ARG A 114 20.56 31.26 -26.26
N GLN A 115 20.69 31.60 -27.54
CA GLN A 115 19.92 30.96 -28.61
C GLN A 115 20.24 29.47 -28.73
N LYS A 116 21.52 29.08 -28.65
CA LYS A 116 21.92 27.65 -28.63
C LYS A 116 21.28 26.89 -27.46
N CYS A 117 21.22 27.50 -26.27
CA CYS A 117 20.54 26.91 -25.12
C CYS A 117 19.02 26.77 -25.36
N ALA A 118 18.39 27.78 -25.97
CA ALA A 118 16.97 27.73 -26.30
C ALA A 118 16.65 26.63 -27.32
N GLU A 119 17.47 26.48 -28.36
CA GLU A 119 17.33 25.39 -29.33
C GLU A 119 17.54 24.02 -28.69
N ALA A 120 18.52 23.87 -27.78
CA ALA A 120 18.77 22.62 -27.05
C ALA A 120 17.65 22.26 -26.06
N ALA A 121 16.85 23.22 -25.60
CA ALA A 121 15.72 22.98 -24.70
C ALA A 121 14.50 22.38 -25.43
N LYS A 122 14.29 22.66 -26.72
CA LYS A 122 13.11 22.18 -27.47
C LYS A 122 13.01 20.66 -27.54
N PRO A 123 14.07 19.89 -27.89
CA PRO A 123 14.01 18.43 -27.88
C PRO A 123 13.73 17.86 -26.50
N LEU A 124 14.24 18.49 -25.45
CA LEU A 124 14.00 18.06 -24.08
C LEU A 124 12.53 18.23 -23.69
N ILE A 125 11.95 19.40 -23.95
CA ILE A 125 10.52 19.65 -23.68
C ILE A 125 9.66 18.61 -24.40
N ARG A 126 9.94 18.38 -25.69
CA ARG A 126 9.19 17.39 -26.49
C ARG A 126 9.31 15.97 -25.92
N ALA A 127 10.52 15.52 -25.60
CA ALA A 127 10.76 14.19 -25.05
C ALA A 127 10.07 13.99 -23.69
N VAL A 128 10.05 15.02 -22.85
CA VAL A 128 9.38 15.00 -21.55
C VAL A 128 7.86 15.01 -21.70
N ASP A 129 7.33 15.74 -22.68
CA ASP A 129 5.89 15.80 -22.95
C ASP A 129 5.37 14.47 -23.49
N GLU A 130 6.04 13.91 -24.51
CA GLU A 130 5.73 12.59 -25.08
C GLU A 130 5.78 11.48 -24.00
N LEU A 131 6.81 11.51 -23.14
CA LEU A 131 6.91 10.59 -22.00
C LEU A 131 5.75 10.77 -21.01
N THR A 132 5.36 12.01 -20.72
CA THR A 132 4.27 12.30 -19.77
C THR A 132 2.92 11.87 -20.32
N THR A 133 2.65 12.12 -21.60
CA THR A 133 1.45 11.63 -22.29
C THR A 133 1.39 10.10 -22.25
N PHE A 134 2.50 9.42 -22.57
CA PHE A 134 2.57 7.96 -22.48
C PHE A 134 2.32 7.45 -21.05
N ALA A 135 2.98 8.04 -20.05
CA ALA A 135 2.80 7.68 -18.64
C ALA A 135 1.38 7.96 -18.12
N SER A 136 0.65 8.89 -18.75
CA SER A 136 -0.73 9.24 -18.40
C SER A 136 -1.77 8.24 -18.92
N SER A 137 -1.34 7.22 -19.69
CA SER A 137 -2.23 6.14 -20.14
C SER A 137 -2.90 5.44 -18.94
N PRO A 138 -4.24 5.24 -18.95
CA PRO A 138 -4.97 4.59 -17.86
C PRO A 138 -4.48 3.18 -17.51
N GLU A 139 -3.82 2.50 -18.45
CA GLU A 139 -3.26 1.16 -18.22
C GLU A 139 -2.10 1.16 -17.22
N PHE A 140 -1.42 2.30 -17.03
CA PHE A 140 -0.33 2.45 -16.07
C PHE A 140 -0.78 3.08 -14.74
N ALA A 141 -2.03 3.56 -14.66
CA ALA A 141 -2.59 4.19 -13.48
C ALA A 141 -2.81 3.18 -12.35
N SER A 142 -2.76 3.66 -11.10
CA SER A 142 -3.20 2.88 -9.97
C SER A 142 -4.71 2.67 -10.03
N LYS A 143 -5.14 1.42 -9.78
CA LYS A 143 -6.54 1.10 -9.56
C LYS A 143 -6.78 1.04 -8.05
N PRO A 144 -7.57 1.94 -7.47
CA PRO A 144 -7.87 1.88 -6.04
C PRO A 144 -8.64 0.60 -5.72
N ALA A 145 -8.45 0.09 -4.50
CA ALA A 145 -9.25 -1.03 -4.02
C ALA A 145 -10.70 -0.59 -3.82
N LYS A 146 -11.64 -1.48 -4.12
CA LYS A 146 -13.05 -1.29 -3.75
C LYS A 146 -13.30 -2.13 -2.51
N VAL A 147 -13.58 -1.46 -1.40
CA VAL A 147 -13.83 -2.12 -0.11
C VAL A 147 -15.33 -2.11 0.15
N SER A 148 -15.89 -3.29 0.40
CA SER A 148 -17.32 -3.48 0.69
C SER A 148 -17.73 -2.77 1.98
N ALA A 149 -19.03 -2.52 2.15
CA ALA A 149 -19.54 -1.88 3.37
C ALA A 149 -19.28 -2.72 4.62
N GLN A 150 -19.37 -4.05 4.49
CA GLN A 150 -19.08 -4.98 5.58
C GLN A 150 -17.60 -4.94 5.95
N ALA A 151 -16.72 -4.97 4.95
CA ALA A 151 -15.29 -4.88 5.16
C ALA A 151 -14.86 -3.55 5.81
N ARG A 152 -15.54 -2.44 5.50
CA ARG A 152 -15.31 -1.15 6.20
C ARG A 152 -15.64 -1.21 7.69
N LYS A 153 -16.71 -1.92 8.07
CA LYS A 153 -17.01 -2.15 9.49
C LYS A 153 -15.93 -3.00 10.15
N ALA A 154 -15.43 -4.03 9.48
CA ALA A 154 -14.33 -4.84 9.98
C ALA A 154 -13.01 -4.06 10.14
N GLN A 155 -12.78 -3.02 9.32
CA GLN A 155 -11.63 -2.12 9.46
C GLN A 155 -11.75 -1.13 10.63
N GLU A 156 -12.95 -0.91 11.13
CA GLU A 156 -13.26 0.17 12.07
C GLU A 156 -12.48 0.06 13.39
N PRO A 157 -12.37 -1.11 14.06
CA PRO A 157 -11.58 -1.25 15.28
C PRO A 157 -10.10 -0.85 15.10
N ILE A 158 -9.49 -1.26 13.98
CA ILE A 158 -8.09 -0.94 13.66
C ILE A 158 -7.92 0.56 13.39
N THR A 159 -8.81 1.13 12.57
CA THR A 159 -8.72 2.55 12.18
C THR A 159 -9.03 3.50 13.34
N GLN A 160 -10.00 3.16 14.19
CA GLN A 160 -10.33 3.91 15.40
C GLN A 160 -9.18 3.86 16.42
N ALA A 161 -8.61 2.68 16.70
CA ALA A 161 -7.47 2.55 17.61
C ALA A 161 -6.23 3.30 17.08
N GLY A 162 -5.96 3.22 15.78
CA GLY A 162 -4.89 3.98 15.14
C GLY A 162 -5.10 5.50 15.23
N ARG A 163 -6.33 5.98 15.03
CA ARG A 163 -6.67 7.41 15.19
C ARG A 163 -6.46 7.87 16.62
N ALA A 164 -6.98 7.13 17.60
CA ALA A 164 -6.82 7.45 19.03
C ALA A 164 -5.34 7.50 19.44
N MET A 165 -4.51 6.60 18.90
CA MET A 165 -3.06 6.60 19.13
C MET A 165 -2.40 7.88 18.58
N ILE A 166 -2.73 8.28 17.34
CA ILE A 166 -2.17 9.49 16.70
C ILE A 166 -2.60 10.75 17.46
N GLU A 167 -3.88 10.85 17.80
CA GLU A 167 -4.43 11.99 18.55
C GLU A 167 -3.81 12.09 19.95
N GLY A 168 -3.73 10.97 20.67
CA GLY A 168 -3.05 10.89 21.96
C GLY A 168 -1.58 11.32 21.87
N ALA A 169 -0.86 10.87 20.83
CA ALA A 169 0.54 11.24 20.62
C ALA A 169 0.72 12.72 20.29
N SER A 170 -0.18 13.30 19.48
CA SER A 170 -0.18 14.74 19.17
C SER A 170 -0.39 15.57 20.44
N ASN A 171 -1.37 15.20 21.27
CA ASN A 171 -1.65 15.89 22.53
C ASN A 171 -0.49 15.73 23.53
N MET A 172 0.12 14.53 23.59
CA MET A 172 1.31 14.28 24.39
C MET A 172 2.48 15.16 23.97
N LEU A 173 2.72 15.33 22.65
CA LEU A 173 3.75 16.23 22.12
C LEU A 173 3.48 17.70 22.44
N GLN A 174 2.22 18.12 22.42
CA GLN A 174 1.84 19.49 22.79
C GLN A 174 2.12 19.76 24.28
N ALA A 175 1.77 18.84 25.18
CA ALA A 175 2.10 18.94 26.60
C ALA A 175 3.62 18.92 26.82
N ALA A 176 4.37 18.08 26.09
CA ALA A 176 5.83 18.06 26.14
C ALA A 176 6.45 19.40 25.70
N LYS A 177 5.90 20.04 24.67
CA LYS A 177 6.34 21.37 24.23
C LYS A 177 6.15 22.43 25.32
N GLN A 178 5.04 22.37 26.05
CA GLN A 178 4.78 23.27 27.19
C GLN A 178 5.77 23.02 28.34
N LEU A 179 6.03 21.75 28.66
CA LEU A 179 7.03 21.37 29.67
C LEU A 179 8.46 21.77 29.28
N ALA A 180 8.79 21.80 27.98
CA ALA A 180 10.10 22.29 27.53
C ALA A 180 10.31 23.77 27.85
N VAL A 181 9.24 24.57 27.90
CA VAL A 181 9.28 25.98 28.30
C VAL A 181 9.20 26.13 29.82
N ASN A 182 8.37 25.32 30.49
CA ASN A 182 8.23 25.33 31.95
C ASN A 182 8.29 23.91 32.55
N PRO A 183 9.48 23.38 32.87
CA PRO A 183 9.66 21.98 33.27
C PRO A 183 9.05 21.59 34.62
N LYS A 184 8.71 22.59 35.46
CA LYS A 184 8.22 22.36 36.82
C LYS A 184 6.71 22.52 36.95
N ASP A 185 5.98 22.69 35.84
CA ASP A 185 4.52 22.87 35.86
C ASP A 185 3.77 21.55 36.17
N PRO A 186 3.22 21.37 37.37
CA PRO A 186 2.62 20.09 37.75
C PRO A 186 1.35 19.74 36.94
N PRO A 187 0.42 20.67 36.63
CA PRO A 187 -0.73 20.39 35.77
C PRO A 187 -0.35 19.88 34.38
N THR A 188 0.60 20.53 33.69
CA THR A 188 1.05 20.06 32.36
C THR A 188 1.72 18.69 32.45
N TYR A 189 2.46 18.40 33.51
CA TYR A 189 3.04 17.07 33.72
C TYR A 189 1.97 15.98 33.91
N GLN A 190 0.91 16.28 34.67
CA GLN A 190 -0.23 15.37 34.81
C GLN A 190 -0.94 15.13 33.48
N LEU A 191 -1.13 16.18 32.67
CA LEU A 191 -1.72 16.08 31.34
C LEU A 191 -0.87 15.22 30.39
N TYR A 192 0.45 15.44 30.38
CA TYR A 192 1.41 14.62 29.64
C TYR A 192 1.31 13.14 30.05
N SER A 193 1.30 12.86 31.35
CA SER A 193 1.18 11.50 31.89
C SER A 193 -0.14 10.84 31.49
N HIS A 194 -1.24 11.59 31.51
CA HIS A 194 -2.54 11.10 31.05
C HIS A 194 -2.53 10.76 29.55
N HIS A 195 -2.02 11.65 28.70
CA HIS A 195 -1.90 11.39 27.26
C HIS A 195 -0.99 10.20 26.97
N SER A 196 0.12 10.06 27.68
CA SER A 196 1.02 8.89 27.58
C SER A 196 0.32 7.57 27.91
N LYS A 197 -0.51 7.53 28.97
CA LYS A 197 -1.35 6.36 29.28
C LYS A 197 -2.37 6.08 28.18
N SER A 198 -3.05 7.12 27.68
CA SER A 198 -4.02 6.99 26.58
C SER A 198 -3.39 6.40 25.31
N VAL A 199 -2.20 6.86 24.94
CA VAL A 199 -1.41 6.29 23.82
C VAL A 199 -1.10 4.82 24.07
N SER A 200 -0.65 4.46 25.28
CA SER A 200 -0.34 3.07 25.63
C SER A 200 -1.55 2.15 25.52
N GLU A 201 -2.72 2.59 25.99
CA GLU A 201 -3.97 1.84 25.85
C GLU A 201 -4.44 1.75 24.40
N ALA A 202 -4.30 2.82 23.61
CA ALA A 202 -4.61 2.81 22.18
C ALA A 202 -3.71 1.82 21.42
N ILE A 203 -2.42 1.72 21.77
CA ILE A 203 -1.50 0.72 21.21
C ILE A 203 -1.97 -0.69 21.55
N LYS A 204 -2.33 -0.98 22.80
CA LYS A 204 -2.85 -2.30 23.20
C LYS A 204 -4.10 -2.67 22.41
N ARG A 205 -5.05 -1.74 22.29
CA ARG A 205 -6.27 -1.92 21.49
C ARG A 205 -5.97 -2.15 20.02
N LEU A 206 -5.01 -1.41 19.45
CA LEU A 206 -4.60 -1.58 18.07
C LEU A 206 -3.99 -2.97 17.82
N VAL A 207 -3.13 -3.44 18.74
CA VAL A 207 -2.54 -4.79 18.66
C VAL A 207 -3.62 -5.86 18.73
N SER A 208 -4.57 -5.74 19.68
CA SER A 208 -5.70 -6.67 19.76
C SER A 208 -6.52 -6.66 18.48
N ALA A 209 -6.96 -5.48 18.02
CA ALA A 209 -7.78 -5.34 16.82
C ALA A 209 -7.12 -5.93 15.57
N ILE A 210 -5.80 -5.78 15.42
CA ILE A 210 -5.05 -6.39 14.31
C ILE A 210 -5.03 -7.92 14.42
N LYS A 211 -4.82 -8.45 15.64
CA LYS A 211 -4.82 -9.90 15.88
C LYS A 211 -6.19 -10.50 15.63
N ASP A 212 -7.23 -9.88 16.17
CA ASP A 212 -8.61 -10.36 16.10
C ASP A 212 -9.19 -10.26 14.68
N SER A 213 -8.66 -9.33 13.86
CA SER A 213 -9.05 -9.17 12.45
C SER A 213 -8.10 -9.87 11.48
N ALA A 214 -7.18 -10.73 11.96
CA ALA A 214 -6.26 -11.42 11.08
C ALA A 214 -7.05 -12.34 10.11
N PRO A 215 -6.72 -12.39 8.81
CA PRO A 215 -7.40 -13.28 7.87
C PRO A 215 -7.36 -14.74 8.35
N GLY A 216 -8.51 -15.43 8.36
CA GLY A 216 -8.64 -16.80 8.86
C GLY A 216 -8.90 -16.91 10.36
N GLN A 217 -8.76 -15.83 11.14
CA GLN A 217 -8.95 -15.86 12.59
C GLN A 217 -10.40 -16.14 12.98
N GLN A 218 -11.35 -15.43 12.35
CA GLN A 218 -12.77 -15.60 12.65
C GLN A 218 -13.26 -17.00 12.24
N GLU A 219 -12.77 -17.52 11.11
CA GLU A 219 -13.11 -18.85 10.64
C GLU A 219 -12.55 -19.94 11.57
N CYS A 220 -11.32 -19.78 12.07
CA CYS A 220 -10.77 -20.63 13.11
C CYS A 220 -11.58 -20.59 14.40
N ASP A 221 -11.98 -19.39 14.86
CA ASP A 221 -12.77 -19.24 16.09
C ASP A 221 -14.15 -19.92 15.96
N ASN A 222 -14.81 -19.76 14.82
CA ASN A 222 -16.07 -20.45 14.50
C ASN A 222 -15.88 -21.97 14.43
N ALA A 223 -14.80 -22.46 13.82
CA ALA A 223 -14.49 -23.88 13.73
C ALA A 223 -14.26 -24.50 15.12
N ILE A 224 -13.52 -23.80 15.99
CA ILE A 224 -13.30 -24.20 17.39
C ILE A 224 -14.64 -24.27 18.14
N GLU A 225 -15.55 -23.31 17.95
CA GLU A 225 -16.88 -23.34 18.57
C GLU A 225 -17.68 -24.57 18.12
N HIS A 226 -17.70 -24.87 16.82
CA HIS A 226 -18.39 -26.05 16.28
C HIS A 226 -17.80 -27.37 16.79
N LEU A 227 -16.47 -27.47 16.89
CA LEU A 227 -15.81 -28.64 17.47
C LEU A 227 -16.19 -28.82 18.94
N ASN A 228 -16.22 -27.75 19.72
CA ASN A 228 -16.65 -27.81 21.12
C ASN A 228 -18.12 -28.21 21.27
N MET A 229 -19.01 -27.75 20.39
CA MET A 229 -20.40 -28.21 20.37
C MET A 229 -20.48 -29.71 20.05
N THR A 230 -19.74 -30.17 19.04
CA THR A 230 -19.71 -31.58 18.64
C THR A 230 -19.17 -32.48 19.77
N ILE A 231 -18.15 -32.03 20.50
CA ILE A 231 -17.62 -32.74 21.68
C ILE A 231 -18.70 -32.87 22.75
N ARG A 232 -19.43 -31.79 23.05
CA ARG A 232 -20.54 -31.83 24.02
C ARG A 232 -21.67 -32.78 23.58
N ASP A 233 -22.00 -32.79 22.30
CA ASP A 233 -23.02 -33.69 21.75
C ASP A 233 -22.57 -35.16 21.87
N LEU A 234 -21.29 -35.45 21.64
CA LEU A 234 -20.71 -36.78 21.83
C LEU A 234 -20.71 -37.21 23.30
N ASP A 235 -20.34 -36.31 24.21
CA ASP A 235 -20.37 -36.56 25.65
C ASP A 235 -21.80 -36.84 26.13
N GLN A 236 -22.78 -36.04 25.66
CA GLN A 236 -24.19 -36.25 25.99
C GLN A 236 -24.70 -37.58 25.43
N ALA A 237 -24.38 -37.92 24.18
CA ALA A 237 -24.76 -39.20 23.59
C ALA A 237 -24.15 -40.40 24.35
N SER A 238 -22.92 -40.25 24.84
CA SER A 238 -22.25 -41.23 25.70
C SER A 238 -22.98 -41.42 27.03
N LEU A 239 -23.36 -40.33 27.70
CA LEU A 239 -24.16 -40.37 28.93
C LEU A 239 -25.53 -41.01 28.70
N ASP A 240 -26.22 -40.65 27.62
CA ASP A 240 -27.51 -41.22 27.26
C ASP A 240 -27.40 -42.72 26.97
N ALA A 241 -26.30 -43.17 26.34
CA ALA A 241 -26.04 -44.58 26.09
C ALA A 241 -25.87 -45.36 27.40
N LEU A 242 -25.08 -44.81 28.35
CA LEU A 242 -24.89 -45.40 29.67
C LEU A 242 -26.20 -45.45 30.47
N GLY A 243 -27.01 -44.39 30.35
CA GLY A 243 -28.33 -44.30 30.99
C GLY A 243 -29.43 -45.11 30.28
N GLN A 244 -29.11 -45.84 29.20
CA GLN A 244 -30.08 -46.55 28.34
C GLN A 244 -31.20 -45.66 27.77
N ASN A 245 -30.93 -44.35 27.66
CA ASN A 245 -31.86 -43.35 27.12
C ASN A 245 -31.52 -42.94 25.68
N LEU A 246 -30.41 -43.45 25.12
CA LEU A 246 -30.01 -43.18 23.74
C LEU A 246 -31.02 -43.79 22.78
N ARG A 247 -31.73 -42.95 22.04
CA ARG A 247 -32.74 -43.37 21.06
C ARG A 247 -32.06 -43.90 19.80
N ALA A 248 -32.48 -45.09 19.37
CA ALA A 248 -32.09 -45.64 18.07
C ALA A 248 -32.59 -44.72 16.94
N ARG A 249 -31.76 -44.53 15.92
CA ARG A 249 -32.12 -43.81 14.69
C ARG A 249 -32.41 -44.81 13.58
N ASP A 250 -33.53 -44.66 12.92
CA ASP A 250 -34.09 -45.54 11.88
C ASP A 250 -34.06 -44.90 10.48
N GLU A 251 -33.44 -43.73 10.34
CA GLU A 251 -33.34 -42.99 9.08
C GLU A 251 -32.43 -43.67 8.03
N LYS A 252 -31.40 -44.40 8.47
CA LYS A 252 -30.42 -45.08 7.59
C LYS A 252 -30.09 -46.47 8.11
N SER A 253 -29.65 -47.35 7.20
CA SER A 253 -29.10 -48.65 7.58
C SER A 253 -27.76 -48.49 8.30
N MET A 254 -27.39 -49.48 9.13
CA MET A 254 -26.08 -49.49 9.81
C MET A 254 -24.91 -49.40 8.82
N LYS A 255 -25.01 -50.10 7.68
CA LYS A 255 -23.99 -50.04 6.61
C LYS A 255 -23.86 -48.63 6.04
N ALA A 256 -24.97 -47.92 5.83
CA ALA A 256 -24.94 -46.54 5.34
C ALA A 256 -24.32 -45.57 6.36
N TYR A 257 -24.56 -45.73 7.67
CA TYR A 257 -23.88 -44.95 8.70
C TYR A 257 -22.36 -45.24 8.73
N GLN A 258 -21.95 -46.50 8.58
CA GLN A 258 -20.53 -46.88 8.51
C GLN A 258 -19.83 -46.28 7.29
N GLU A 259 -20.45 -46.36 6.11
CA GLU A 259 -19.92 -45.75 4.89
C GLU A 259 -19.81 -44.23 5.03
N GLN A 260 -20.83 -43.57 5.59
CA GLN A 260 -20.79 -42.13 5.85
C GLN A 260 -19.64 -41.77 6.80
N MET A 261 -19.46 -42.51 7.90
CA MET A 261 -18.36 -42.27 8.85
C MET A 261 -16.99 -42.42 8.20
N ILE A 262 -16.79 -43.46 7.39
CA ILE A 262 -15.52 -43.70 6.67
C ILE A 262 -15.26 -42.58 5.66
N ASN A 263 -16.29 -42.14 4.92
CA ASN A 263 -16.16 -41.06 3.94
C ASN A 263 -15.80 -39.74 4.63
N SER A 264 -16.49 -39.37 5.72
CA SER A 264 -16.15 -38.17 6.49
C SER A 264 -14.74 -38.23 7.08
N ALA A 265 -14.29 -39.40 7.57
CA ALA A 265 -12.93 -39.56 8.07
C ALA A 265 -11.86 -39.38 6.97
N ARG A 266 -12.15 -39.83 5.74
CA ARG A 266 -11.26 -39.60 4.58
C ARG A 266 -11.21 -38.14 4.17
N GLU A 267 -12.35 -37.46 4.10
CA GLU A 267 -12.40 -36.03 3.79
C GLU A 267 -11.61 -35.20 4.82
N ILE A 268 -11.76 -35.52 6.11
CA ILE A 268 -10.96 -34.90 7.18
C ILE A 268 -9.47 -35.15 6.92
N LEU A 269 -9.07 -36.38 6.63
CA LEU A 269 -7.67 -36.74 6.38
C LEU A 269 -7.07 -35.95 5.20
N ASP A 270 -7.83 -35.82 4.11
CA ASP A 270 -7.38 -35.12 2.90
C ASP A 270 -7.23 -33.61 3.12
N CYS A 271 -8.03 -33.01 4.03
CA CYS A 271 -7.94 -31.59 4.36
C CYS A 271 -6.79 -31.23 5.31
N ILE A 272 -6.29 -32.16 6.15
CA ILE A 272 -5.28 -31.87 7.18
C ILE A 272 -4.02 -31.21 6.59
N ASP A 273 -3.48 -31.76 5.50
CA ASP A 273 -2.24 -31.25 4.91
C ASP A 273 -2.44 -29.86 4.29
N GLN A 274 -3.62 -29.61 3.70
CA GLN A 274 -3.98 -28.32 3.10
C GLN A 274 -4.09 -27.23 4.18
N ILE A 275 -4.80 -27.53 5.29
CA ILE A 275 -4.92 -26.62 6.44
C ILE A 275 -3.53 -26.33 7.03
N ARG A 276 -2.69 -27.36 7.19
CA ARG A 276 -1.32 -27.21 7.69
C ARG A 276 -0.48 -26.27 6.84
N GLN A 277 -0.62 -26.35 5.51
CA GLN A 277 0.12 -25.48 4.60
C GLN A 277 -0.43 -24.05 4.62
N ALA A 278 -1.75 -23.88 4.52
CA ALA A 278 -2.42 -22.58 4.60
C ALA A 278 -2.07 -21.85 5.90
N ALA A 279 -2.02 -22.55 7.04
CA ALA A 279 -1.64 -21.97 8.33
C ALA A 279 -0.22 -21.40 8.37
N LYS A 280 0.70 -21.90 7.53
CA LYS A 280 2.09 -21.45 7.47
C LYS A 280 2.31 -20.31 6.48
N GLU A 281 1.68 -20.41 5.32
CA GLU A 281 2.04 -19.60 4.14
C GLU A 281 0.94 -18.62 3.73
N GLU A 282 -0.32 -19.00 3.90
CA GLU A 282 -1.49 -18.29 3.36
C GLU A 282 -2.68 -18.34 4.33
N PRO A 283 -2.60 -17.66 5.49
CA PRO A 283 -3.65 -17.74 6.52
C PRO A 283 -5.01 -17.26 6.03
N GLN A 284 -5.05 -16.40 5.00
CA GLN A 284 -6.28 -16.01 4.32
C GLN A 284 -7.04 -17.17 3.65
N ASN A 285 -6.38 -18.28 3.36
CA ASN A 285 -7.00 -19.45 2.73
C ASN A 285 -7.56 -20.44 3.77
N LEU A 286 -7.28 -20.25 5.07
CA LEU A 286 -7.83 -21.09 6.13
C LEU A 286 -9.36 -21.06 6.17
N GLY A 287 -9.98 -19.93 5.83
CA GLY A 287 -11.44 -19.81 5.81
C GLY A 287 -12.15 -20.58 4.67
N HIS A 288 -11.39 -21.13 3.73
CA HIS A 288 -11.92 -21.85 2.57
C HIS A 288 -11.71 -23.37 2.62
N LEU A 289 -11.01 -23.86 3.65
CA LEU A 289 -10.64 -25.27 3.86
C LEU A 289 -11.42 -25.86 5.04
#